data_AF-A0A6J4NX51-F1
#
_entry.id   AF-A0A6J4NX51-F1
#
_cell.length_a   1.000
_cell.length_b   1.000
_cell.length_c   1.000
_cell.angle_alpha   90.00
_cell.angle_beta   90.00
_cell.angle_gamma   90.00
#
_symmetry.space_group_name_H-M   'P 1'
#
loop_
_entity.id
_entity.type
_entity.pdbx_description
1 polymer ?
#
loop_
_entity_poly.entity_id
_entity_poly.type
_entity_poly.pdbx_seq_one_letter_code
_entity_poly.pdbx_strand_id
1 'polypeptide(L)'
;MWVSMGVSGAPEAAMVVPMSTPNQTRTTNAFYLQAGISFGIALLTMVFAIIYLPVDPWIRAFLGIGTLYLTTSAFTLAKCVRDAQESQYVVSRIDQARVDKILAEHDPFSSVS
;
A
#
# COMPACT_ATOMS: atom_id res chain seq x y z
N MET A 1 21.01 -37.59 40.55
CA MET A 1 21.04 -37.02 41.92
C MET A 1 22.35 -36.26 42.13
N TRP A 2 22.45 -35.12 41.43
CA TRP A 2 23.46 -34.04 41.44
C TRP A 2 22.71 -32.90 40.71
N VAL A 3 21.67 -32.27 41.28
CA VAL A 3 21.73 -31.17 42.27
C VAL A 3 22.92 -30.27 41.96
N SER A 4 22.72 -29.25 41.12
CA SER A 4 22.17 -27.94 41.50
C SER A 4 23.14 -27.17 42.40
N MET A 5 24.05 -26.42 41.78
CA MET A 5 24.70 -25.24 42.37
C MET A 5 25.53 -24.52 41.30
N GLY A 6 25.03 -23.37 40.83
CA GLY A 6 25.91 -22.27 40.42
C GLY A 6 26.22 -22.08 38.93
N VAL A 7 25.20 -21.82 38.11
CA VAL A 7 25.29 -20.81 37.02
C VAL A 7 24.05 -19.94 37.23
N SER A 8 24.15 -18.99 38.16
CA SER A 8 24.50 -17.59 37.88
C SER A 8 23.52 -16.99 36.87
N GLY A 9 22.62 -16.16 37.40
CA GLY A 9 21.54 -15.55 36.66
C GLY A 9 22.01 -14.78 35.44
N ALA A 10 21.43 -15.14 34.31
CA ALA A 10 21.18 -14.20 33.23
C ALA A 10 19.69 -14.38 32.90
N PRO A 11 18.86 -13.33 32.94
CA PRO A 11 17.50 -13.42 32.40
C PRO A 11 17.64 -13.82 30.93
N GLU A 12 17.26 -15.06 30.62
CA GLU A 12 17.24 -15.57 29.26
C GLU A 12 16.40 -14.63 28.42
N ALA A 13 17.11 -13.93 27.55
CA ALA A 13 16.64 -13.36 26.30
C ALA A 13 15.14 -13.06 26.30
N ALA A 14 14.79 -11.86 26.75
CA ALA A 14 13.68 -11.16 26.14
C ALA A 14 13.91 -11.25 24.63
N MET A 15 13.25 -12.22 24.00
CA MET A 15 13.15 -12.36 22.56
C MET A 15 12.32 -11.15 22.12
N VAL A 16 13.01 -10.01 22.04
CA VAL A 16 12.54 -8.80 21.41
C VAL A 16 12.22 -9.23 20.00
N VAL A 17 10.95 -9.54 19.75
CA VAL A 17 10.39 -9.70 18.42
C VAL A 17 10.80 -8.42 17.71
N PRO A 18 11.70 -8.45 16.71
CA PRO A 18 12.01 -7.24 15.99
C PRO A 18 10.69 -6.80 15.39
N MET A 19 10.19 -5.66 15.86
CA MET A 19 9.05 -5.01 15.26
C MET A 19 9.43 -4.84 13.79
N SER A 20 8.81 -5.62 12.91
CA SER A 20 9.03 -5.54 11.49
C SER A 20 8.56 -4.16 11.09
N THR A 21 9.50 -3.21 11.08
CA THR A 21 9.31 -1.87 10.56
C THR A 21 8.60 -2.04 9.22
N PRO A 22 7.36 -1.59 9.06
CA PRO A 22 6.73 -1.66 7.76
C PRO A 22 7.68 -0.89 6.83
N ASN A 23 8.28 -1.62 5.89
CA ASN A 23 9.09 -1.05 4.83
C ASN A 23 8.16 -0.14 4.04
N GLN A 24 8.06 1.11 4.50
CA GLN A 24 7.36 2.18 3.84
C GLN A 24 8.16 2.42 2.56
N THR A 25 7.83 1.66 1.52
CA THR A 25 8.31 1.90 0.16
C THR A 25 7.89 3.32 -0.16
N ARG A 26 8.81 4.26 0.03
CA ARG A 26 8.65 5.65 -0.33
C ARG A 26 8.53 5.67 -1.84
N THR A 27 7.30 5.65 -2.33
CA THR A 27 6.99 5.73 -3.76
C THR A 27 7.34 7.14 -4.20
N THR A 28 8.62 7.35 -4.49
CA THR A 28 9.13 8.58 -5.09
C THR A 28 8.29 8.88 -6.33
N ASN A 29 7.85 10.14 -6.49
CA ASN A 29 7.00 10.60 -7.61
C ASN A 29 7.48 10.11 -9.00
N ALA A 30 8.77 9.79 -9.14
CA ALA A 30 9.35 9.13 -10.29
C ALA A 30 8.65 7.81 -10.70
N PHE A 31 8.29 6.94 -9.76
CA PHE A 31 7.60 5.68 -10.05
C PHE A 31 6.16 5.91 -10.56
N TYR A 32 5.47 6.93 -10.04
CA TYR A 32 4.15 7.30 -10.55
C TYR A 32 4.21 7.89 -11.95
N LEU A 33 5.23 8.71 -12.22
CA LEU A 33 5.46 9.26 -13.55
C LEU A 33 5.79 8.15 -14.55
N GLN A 34 6.65 7.20 -14.17
CA GLN A 34 6.98 6.02 -14.98
C GLN A 34 5.74 5.18 -15.30
N ALA A 35 4.89 4.90 -14.31
CA ALA A 35 3.65 4.15 -14.51
C ALA A 35 2.68 4.87 -15.45
N GLY A 36 2.61 6.20 -15.37
CA GLY A 36 1.82 7.01 -16.32
C GLY A 36 2.35 6.93 -17.75
N ILE A 37 3.68 6.98 -17.92
CA ILE A 37 4.33 6.87 -19.23
C ILE A 37 4.10 5.49 -19.85
N SER A 38 4.29 4.40 -19.08
CA SER A 38 4.10 3.03 -19.59
C SER A 38 2.64 2.77 -19.99
N PHE A 39 1.69 3.31 -19.22
CA PHE A 39 0.28 3.28 -19.56
C PHE A 39 -0.03 4.04 -20.87
N GLY A 40 0.55 5.23 -21.03
CA GLY A 40 0.39 6.02 -22.26
C GLY A 40 0.90 5.26 -23.48
N ILE A 41 2.07 4.62 -23.39
CA ILE A 41 2.63 3.78 -24.45
C ILE A 41 1.71 2.59 -24.75
N ALA A 42 1.18 1.92 -23.72
CA ALA A 42 0.27 0.79 -23.88
C ALA A 42 -1.05 1.20 -24.58
N LEU A 43 -1.65 2.33 -24.18
CA LEU A 43 -2.87 2.85 -24.80
C LEU A 43 -2.62 3.24 -26.27
N LEU A 44 -1.52 3.93 -26.56
CA LEU A 44 -1.14 4.27 -27.93
C LEU A 44 -0.94 3.01 -28.78
N THR A 45 -0.29 1.99 -28.22
CA THR A 45 -0.09 0.69 -28.90
C THR A 45 -1.43 0.03 -29.23
N MET A 46 -2.41 0.04 -28.32
CA MET A 46 -3.75 -0.48 -28.63
C MET A 46 -4.47 0.32 -29.70
N VAL A 47 -4.45 1.65 -29.62
CA VAL A 47 -5.08 2.50 -30.65
C VAL A 47 -4.43 2.24 -32.01
N PHE A 48 -3.10 2.12 -32.06
CA PHE A 48 -2.38 1.79 -33.30
C PHE A 48 -2.77 0.41 -33.84
N ALA A 49 -2.90 -0.59 -32.98
CA ALA A 49 -3.36 -1.93 -33.36
C ALA A 49 -4.78 -1.91 -33.95
N ILE A 50 -5.69 -1.11 -33.38
CA ILE A 50 -7.06 -0.93 -33.89
C ILE A 50 -7.04 -0.28 -35.28
N ILE A 51 -6.16 0.71 -35.52
CA ILE A 51 -6.04 1.38 -36.83
C ILE A 51 -5.53 0.42 -37.90
N TYR A 52 -4.55 -0.43 -37.56
CA TYR A 52 -3.92 -1.37 -38.50
C TYR A 52 -4.81 -2.60 -38.82
N LEU A 53 -5.90 -2.80 -38.07
CA LEU A 53 -6.82 -3.89 -38.28
C LEU A 53 -7.66 -3.67 -39.55
N PRO A 54 -7.66 -4.60 -40.54
CA PRO A 54 -8.47 -4.49 -41.75
C PRO A 54 -9.92 -4.89 -41.46
N VAL A 55 -10.67 -4.00 -40.83
CA VAL A 55 -12.10 -4.17 -40.51
C VAL A 55 -12.90 -2.96 -40.98
N ASP A 56 -14.22 -3.12 -41.01
CA ASP A 56 -15.15 -2.04 -41.33
C ASP A 56 -14.92 -0.81 -40.42
N PRO A 57 -14.91 0.41 -40.97
CA PRO A 57 -14.69 1.65 -40.20
C PRO A 57 -15.65 1.83 -39.01
N TRP A 58 -16.89 1.34 -39.13
CA TRP A 58 -17.90 1.42 -38.08
C TRP A 58 -17.52 0.57 -36.87
N ILE A 59 -17.11 -0.67 -37.12
CA ILE A 59 -16.68 -1.62 -36.09
C ILE A 59 -15.41 -1.10 -35.41
N ARG A 60 -14.51 -0.52 -36.20
CA ARG A 60 -13.29 0.10 -35.69
C ARG A 60 -13.58 1.26 -34.73
N ALA A 61 -14.58 2.09 -35.04
CA ALA A 61 -15.00 3.17 -34.15
C ALA A 61 -15.60 2.65 -32.84
N PHE A 62 -16.44 1.60 -32.88
CA PHE A 62 -16.98 0.96 -31.68
C PHE A 62 -15.87 0.40 -30.78
N LEU A 63 -14.90 -0.32 -31.36
CA LEU A 63 -13.75 -0.84 -30.61
C LEU A 63 -12.90 0.30 -30.03
N GLY A 64 -12.64 1.36 -30.80
CA GLY A 64 -11.89 2.51 -30.33
C GLY A 64 -12.54 3.21 -29.13
N ILE A 65 -13.85 3.50 -29.22
CA ILE A 65 -14.60 4.13 -28.12
C ILE A 65 -14.66 3.18 -26.92
N GLY A 66 -14.89 1.89 -27.13
CA GLY A 66 -14.90 0.87 -26.08
C GLY A 66 -13.58 0.79 -25.33
N THR A 67 -12.45 0.76 -26.04
CA THR A 67 -11.10 0.78 -25.45
C THR A 67 -10.87 2.06 -24.64
N LEU A 68 -11.17 3.23 -25.22
CA LEU A 68 -10.98 4.51 -24.52
C LEU A 68 -11.84 4.63 -23.26
N TYR A 69 -13.10 4.20 -23.33
CA TYR A 69 -14.02 4.24 -22.19
C TYR A 69 -13.61 3.26 -21.08
N LEU A 70 -13.26 2.02 -21.46
CA LEU A 70 -12.79 0.99 -20.53
C LEU A 70 -11.52 1.44 -19.82
N THR A 71 -10.53 1.96 -20.57
CA THR A 71 -9.25 2.40 -20.02
C THR A 71 -9.42 3.60 -19.06
N THR A 72 -10.26 4.57 -19.41
CA THR A 72 -10.56 5.72 -18.54
C THR A 72 -11.23 5.27 -17.23
N SER A 73 -12.20 4.36 -17.33
CA SER A 73 -12.90 3.82 -16.15
C SER A 73 -11.98 2.99 -15.26
N ALA A 74 -11.14 2.14 -15.84
CA ALA A 74 -10.17 1.34 -15.10
C ALA A 74 -9.15 2.22 -14.35
N PHE A 75 -8.72 3.33 -14.94
CA PHE A 75 -7.81 4.27 -14.28
C PHE A 75 -8.48 5.01 -13.11
N THR A 76 -9.74 5.42 -13.25
CA THR A 76 -10.51 5.97 -12.13
C THR A 76 -10.63 4.96 -11.00
N LEU A 77 -10.93 3.69 -11.32
CA LEU A 77 -10.96 2.62 -10.32
C LEU A 77 -9.61 2.45 -9.64
N ALA A 78 -8.51 2.46 -10.41
CA ALA A 78 -7.15 2.36 -9.87
C ALA A 78 -6.81 3.52 -8.93
N LYS A 79 -7.27 4.75 -9.22
CA LYS A 79 -7.16 5.89 -8.31
C LYS A 79 -7.94 5.67 -7.03
N CYS A 80 -9.21 5.26 -7.11
CA CYS A 80 -10.01 4.96 -5.92
C CYS A 80 -9.37 3.88 -5.04
N VAL A 81 -8.77 2.85 -5.65
CA VAL A 81 -8.02 1.81 -4.92
C VAL A 81 -6.81 2.39 -4.19
N ARG A 82 -6.06 3.29 -4.83
CA ARG A 82 -4.93 3.97 -4.19
C ARG A 82 -5.37 4.91 -3.06
N ASP A 83 -6.42 5.69 -3.29
CA ASP A 83 -6.99 6.61 -2.28
C ASP A 83 -7.50 5.83 -1.05
N ALA A 84 -8.02 4.61 -1.26
CA ALA A 84 -8.41 3.72 -0.17
C ALA A 84 -7.20 3.24 0.65
N GLN A 85 -6.07 2.91 0.01
CA GLN A 85 -4.83 2.53 0.72
C GLN A 85 -4.26 3.69 1.55
N GLU A 86 -4.30 4.91 1.02
CA GLU A 86 -3.85 6.10 1.74
C GLU A 86 -4.77 6.41 2.93
N SER A 87 -6.09 6.32 2.74
CA SER A 87 -7.08 6.50 3.82
C SER A 87 -6.90 5.47 4.95
N GLN A 88 -6.68 4.19 4.61
CA GLN A 88 -6.43 3.15 5.61
C GLN A 88 -5.12 3.39 6.39
N TYR A 89 -4.08 3.90 5.72
CA TYR A 89 -2.82 4.26 6.39
C TYR A 89 -3.01 5.42 7.37
N VAL A 90 -3.71 6.49 6.99
CA VAL A 90 -3.95 7.65 7.86
C VAL A 90 -4.79 7.29 9.09
N VAL A 91 -5.84 6.47 8.92
CA VAL A 91 -6.68 6.02 10.04
C VAL A 91 -5.84 5.24 11.06
N SER A 92 -4.91 4.39 10.63
CA SER A 92 -4.04 3.63 11.55
C SER A 92 -3.12 4.53 12.39
N ARG A 93 -2.62 5.64 11.84
CA ARG A 93 -1.75 6.59 12.56
C ARG A 93 -2.52 7.41 13.58
N ILE A 94 -3.74 7.80 13.25
CA ILE A 94 -4.64 8.54 14.15
C ILE A 94 -5.08 7.63 15.30
N ASP A 95 -5.35 6.35 15.01
CA ASP A 95 -5.71 5.38 16.04
C ASP A 95 -4.54 5.15 17.01
N GLN A 96 -3.31 4.98 16.50
CA GLN A 96 -2.11 4.88 17.35
C GLN A 96 -1.90 6.13 18.21
N ALA A 97 -1.97 7.34 17.64
CA ALA A 97 -1.81 8.58 18.42
C ALA A 97 -2.93 8.79 19.45
N ARG A 98 -4.16 8.36 19.12
CA ARG A 98 -5.30 8.41 20.05
C ARG A 98 -5.16 7.38 21.16
N VAL A 99 -4.73 6.16 20.84
CA VAL A 99 -4.43 5.10 21.81
C VAL A 99 -3.28 5.52 22.73
N ASP A 100 -2.20 6.09 22.19
CA ASP A 100 -1.08 6.64 22.97
C ASP A 100 -1.55 7.76 23.91
N LYS A 101 -2.45 8.64 23.45
CA LYS A 101 -3.03 9.68 24.30
C LYS A 101 -3.90 9.10 25.43
N ILE A 102 -4.73 8.10 25.13
CA ILE A 102 -5.55 7.43 26.15
C ILE A 102 -4.66 6.70 27.17
N LEU A 103 -3.59 6.04 26.72
CA LEU A 103 -2.60 5.40 27.60
C LEU A 103 -1.79 6.41 28.43
N ALA A 104 -1.50 7.59 27.89
CA ALA A 104 -0.80 8.65 28.63
C ALA A 104 -1.71 9.38 29.64
N GLU A 105 -3.02 9.51 29.34
CA GLU A 105 -4.01 10.07 30.26
C GLU A 105 -4.44 9.08 31.35
N HIS A 106 -4.41 7.77 31.06
CA HIS A 106 -4.58 6.69 32.03
C HIS A 106 -3.20 6.13 32.44
N ASP A 107 -2.51 6.79 33.38
CA ASP A 107 -1.34 6.24 34.07
C ASP A 107 -1.77 5.54 35.39
N PRO A 108 -1.98 4.21 35.39
CA PRO A 108 -2.30 3.46 36.60
C PRO A 108 -1.08 3.19 37.51
N PHE A 109 0.14 3.59 37.14
CA PHE A 109 1.35 3.28 37.89
C PHE A 109 1.79 4.38 38.87
N SER A 110 1.20 5.59 38.80
CA SER A 110 1.37 6.61 39.86
C SER A 110 0.48 6.38 41.10
N SER A 111 -0.46 5.43 41.04
CA SER A 111 -1.42 5.15 42.13
C SER A 111 -0.94 4.05 43.09
N VAL A 112 0.22 3.45 42.83
CA VAL A 112 0.84 2.43 43.69
C VAL A 112 2.34 2.72 43.83
N SER A 113 2.68 3.87 44.43
CA SER A 113 3.91 4.08 45.19
C SER A 113 3.72 5.16 46.25
#